data_AF-A0A7V6RMY9-F1
#
_entry.id   AF-A0A7V6RMY9-F1
#
_cell.length_a   1.000
_cell.length_b   1.000
_cell.length_c   1.000
_cell.angle_alpha   90.00
_cell.angle_beta   90.00
_cell.angle_gamma   90.00
#
_symmetry.space_group_name_H-M   'P 1'
#
loop_
_entity.id
_entity.type
_entity.pdbx_description
1 polymer ?
#
loop_
_entity_poly.entity_id
_entity_poly.type
_entity_poly.pdbx_seq_one_letter_code
_entity_poly.pdbx_strand_id
1 'polypeptide(L)'
;MNNNINLTIDNIPVTVPKGSTILQAARQVGIKIPTLCYHPDQAVKANCRVCVCEVEGSRLLQAACSQPAMEGMVVKTRTPKVIEARKTILELILAHHPQDCLNCIRNGNCELQDLAAEYFIRDNPFELKRRGLPKDYSTPALFRDPDKCILCRRCIDTCSVTQSVNALGLQNRGFETMVVPSMGLDLIDSPCVMCGQCIHACPVGAIGEVEEIDKLLAALADPNKVVVTQIAPAVRVAIGEEIGMQTGELPMDVFVAGLRQLGFDYVLHTNFTADLTIMEEGNELLQRLNEGGTLPMFTSCSPGWINFCETYYPDLLDNLSTCKSPQQMFGALVKTYWAEKMNIAPENIYSVSIMPCVAKKYEASRPEMDDSGYRDVDLVLTTREIGRLFRMSGIDFTQLAGSDFDSWMGAYTGAGVIFGASGGVMEAALRTVYEVVTGETLQDVNFTVTRGIEGIKEAELDLAGTTVKIAIANGLSNARILMDQVRNGESPYHFIEIMACPGGCIGGGGQPITKANTKRVERIEKIYAEDEKMPLRKSHQNPEVKVLYDEFLHEPLGEKSHELLHTHYHAKNKKYL
;
A
#
# COMPACT_ATOMS: atom_id res chain seq x y z
N MET A 1 7.12 9.57 -40.78
CA MET A 1 8.47 8.95 -40.85
C MET A 1 8.42 7.67 -40.04
N ASN A 2 8.94 6.56 -40.56
CA ASN A 2 8.91 5.28 -39.85
C ASN A 2 9.73 5.41 -38.57
N ASN A 3 9.06 5.35 -37.42
CA ASN A 3 9.64 5.68 -36.11
C ASN A 3 10.25 4.45 -35.41
N ASN A 4 10.48 3.37 -36.16
CA ASN A 4 10.99 2.10 -35.67
C ASN A 4 12.43 1.88 -36.14
N ILE A 5 13.17 1.11 -35.35
CA ILE A 5 14.53 0.68 -35.63
C ILE A 5 14.62 -0.85 -35.60
N ASN A 6 15.50 -1.40 -36.42
CA ASN A 6 15.75 -2.84 -36.52
C ASN A 6 17.10 -3.19 -35.90
N LEU A 7 17.13 -4.23 -35.10
CA LEU A 7 18.32 -4.78 -34.50
C LEU A 7 18.20 -6.29 -34.40
N THR A 8 19.31 -6.97 -34.06
CA THR A 8 19.34 -8.42 -33.84
C THR A 8 19.77 -8.71 -32.42
N ILE A 9 19.01 -9.53 -31.69
CA ILE A 9 19.35 -9.97 -30.33
C ILE A 9 19.40 -11.49 -30.31
N ASP A 10 20.57 -12.06 -29.99
CA ASP A 10 20.81 -13.51 -30.00
C ASP A 10 20.36 -14.20 -31.31
N ASN A 11 20.68 -13.56 -32.44
CA ASN A 11 20.30 -13.97 -33.82
C ASN A 11 18.79 -13.86 -34.14
N ILE A 12 18.00 -13.26 -33.26
CA ILE A 12 16.58 -12.98 -33.52
C ILE A 12 16.43 -11.53 -33.99
N PRO A 13 15.91 -11.28 -35.21
CA PRO A 13 15.61 -9.92 -35.66
C PRO A 13 14.46 -9.34 -34.84
N VAL A 14 14.58 -8.08 -34.44
CA VAL A 14 13.55 -7.36 -33.69
C VAL A 14 13.42 -5.93 -34.21
N THR A 15 12.18 -5.46 -34.26
CA THR A 15 11.84 -4.09 -34.66
C THR A 15 11.17 -3.41 -33.47
N VAL A 16 11.76 -2.34 -32.97
CA VAL A 16 11.25 -1.59 -31.80
C VAL A 16 11.10 -0.10 -32.11
N PRO A 17 10.25 0.64 -31.38
CA PRO A 17 10.20 2.09 -31.48
C PRO A 17 11.56 2.72 -31.15
N LYS A 18 11.95 3.74 -31.93
CA LYS A 18 13.16 4.53 -31.68
C LYS A 18 13.11 5.12 -30.26
N GLY A 19 14.23 5.00 -29.53
CA GLY A 19 14.32 5.40 -28.12
C GLY A 19 14.15 4.25 -27.13
N SER A 20 13.73 3.07 -27.59
CA SER A 20 13.74 1.85 -26.77
C SER A 20 15.15 1.48 -26.32
N THR A 21 15.30 0.89 -25.15
CA THR A 21 16.54 0.30 -24.64
C THR A 21 16.74 -1.12 -25.16
N ILE A 22 17.97 -1.65 -25.09
CA ILE A 22 18.24 -3.06 -25.40
C ILE A 22 17.37 -3.98 -24.53
N LEU A 23 17.17 -3.66 -23.24
CA LEU A 23 16.34 -4.45 -22.34
C LEU A 23 14.87 -4.52 -22.81
N GLN A 24 14.31 -3.41 -23.27
CA GLN A 24 12.95 -3.37 -23.82
C GLN A 24 12.85 -4.16 -25.13
N ALA A 25 13.84 -4.04 -26.01
CA ALA A 25 13.90 -4.80 -27.26
C ALA A 25 13.99 -6.32 -27.02
N ALA A 26 14.84 -6.75 -26.07
CA ALA A 26 14.98 -8.16 -25.72
C ALA A 26 13.66 -8.77 -25.22
N ARG A 27 12.88 -8.02 -24.44
CA ARG A 27 11.56 -8.47 -23.94
C ARG A 27 10.57 -8.74 -25.07
N GLN A 28 10.58 -7.97 -26.16
CA GLN A 28 9.64 -8.16 -27.28
C GLN A 28 9.85 -9.48 -28.03
N VAL A 29 11.06 -10.02 -28.01
CA VAL A 29 11.40 -11.32 -28.63
C VAL A 29 11.51 -12.45 -27.60
N GLY A 30 10.99 -12.25 -26.39
CA GLY A 30 10.99 -13.29 -25.35
C GLY A 30 12.35 -13.57 -24.72
N ILE A 31 13.36 -12.70 -24.92
CA ILE A 31 14.68 -12.85 -24.31
C ILE A 31 14.71 -12.17 -22.94
N LYS A 32 14.85 -12.98 -21.89
CA LYS A 32 15.01 -12.51 -20.50
C LYS A 32 16.48 -12.09 -20.26
N ILE A 33 16.70 -10.79 -20.13
CA ILE A 33 17.94 -10.24 -19.55
C ILE A 33 17.71 -10.00 -18.05
N PRO A 34 18.54 -10.56 -17.15
CA PRO A 34 18.36 -10.38 -15.72
C PRO A 34 18.61 -8.94 -15.30
N THR A 35 17.89 -8.52 -14.26
CA THR A 35 18.00 -7.18 -13.67
C THR A 35 17.90 -7.28 -12.17
N LEU A 36 18.45 -6.30 -11.46
CA LEU A 36 18.36 -6.22 -10.00
C LEU A 36 18.01 -4.81 -9.51
N CYS A 37 18.78 -3.80 -9.96
CA CYS A 37 18.48 -2.40 -9.65
C CYS A 37 17.41 -1.75 -10.53
N TYR A 38 17.14 -2.35 -11.69
CA TYR A 38 16.13 -1.83 -12.60
C TYR A 38 14.76 -2.17 -12.01
N HIS A 39 13.89 -1.16 -11.99
CA HIS A 39 12.49 -1.28 -11.64
C HIS A 39 11.69 -0.73 -12.82
N PRO A 40 10.64 -1.43 -13.30
CA PRO A 40 9.89 -1.00 -14.48
C PRO A 40 9.25 0.38 -14.32
N ASP A 41 8.76 0.71 -13.13
CA ASP A 41 8.13 2.00 -12.82
C ASP A 41 9.07 3.08 -12.27
N GLN A 42 10.40 2.93 -12.41
CA GLN A 42 11.36 3.94 -11.94
C GLN A 42 12.35 4.34 -13.04
N ALA A 43 13.01 5.48 -12.84
CA ALA A 43 14.12 5.89 -13.68
C ALA A 43 15.26 4.85 -13.67
N VAL A 44 15.91 4.70 -14.82
CA VAL A 44 17.01 3.76 -15.01
C VAL A 44 18.25 4.21 -14.24
N LYS A 45 18.75 3.34 -13.37
CA LYS A 45 19.92 3.60 -12.51
C LYS A 45 21.24 3.09 -13.08
N ALA A 46 21.20 2.00 -13.85
CA ALA A 46 22.35 1.31 -14.43
C ALA A 46 23.51 0.97 -13.46
N ASN A 47 23.25 0.88 -12.15
CA ASN A 47 24.29 0.75 -11.12
C ASN A 47 24.73 -0.70 -10.86
N CYS A 48 23.81 -1.67 -10.81
CA CYS A 48 24.13 -3.05 -10.42
C CYS A 48 24.87 -3.84 -11.49
N ARG A 49 24.82 -3.39 -12.75
CA ARG A 49 25.46 -4.04 -13.92
C ARG A 49 25.04 -5.50 -14.20
N VAL A 50 24.07 -6.09 -13.48
CA VAL A 50 23.56 -7.45 -13.74
C VAL A 50 22.99 -7.60 -15.17
N CYS A 51 22.45 -6.54 -15.75
CA CYS A 51 21.88 -6.54 -17.10
C CYS A 51 22.91 -6.37 -18.25
N VAL A 52 24.20 -6.61 -18.00
CA VAL A 52 25.23 -6.44 -19.04
C VAL A 52 25.00 -7.38 -20.23
N CYS A 53 25.27 -6.90 -21.43
CA CYS A 53 25.23 -7.64 -22.69
C CYS A 53 26.40 -7.22 -23.59
N GLU A 54 26.72 -8.05 -24.58
CA GLU A 54 27.70 -7.73 -25.60
C GLU A 54 27.02 -7.09 -26.79
N VAL A 55 27.61 -6.02 -27.33
CA VAL A 55 27.16 -5.35 -28.55
C VAL A 55 28.32 -5.39 -29.53
N GLU A 56 28.10 -5.92 -30.74
CA GLU A 56 29.16 -6.03 -31.74
C GLU A 56 29.76 -4.66 -32.06
N GLY A 57 31.09 -4.62 -32.22
CA GLY A 57 31.86 -3.38 -32.36
C GLY A 57 32.14 -2.65 -31.03
N SER A 58 31.50 -3.02 -29.92
CA SER A 58 31.79 -2.45 -28.60
C SER A 58 32.84 -3.25 -27.85
N ARG A 59 33.87 -2.57 -27.33
CA ARG A 59 34.91 -3.21 -26.49
C ARG A 59 34.38 -3.60 -25.10
N LEU A 60 33.46 -2.79 -24.56
CA LEU A 60 32.92 -2.93 -23.21
C LEU A 60 31.54 -3.58 -23.23
N LEU A 61 31.21 -4.35 -22.20
CA LEU A 61 29.84 -4.84 -22.02
C LEU A 61 28.90 -3.67 -21.66
N GLN A 62 27.78 -3.60 -22.37
CA GLN A 62 26.80 -2.53 -22.23
C GLN A 62 25.69 -2.94 -21.27
N ALA A 63 25.23 -2.02 -20.42
CA ALA A 63 24.07 -2.27 -19.56
C ALA A 63 22.79 -2.18 -20.38
N ALA A 64 22.11 -3.31 -20.59
CA ALA A 64 20.94 -3.37 -21.45
C ALA A 64 19.80 -2.43 -20.98
N CYS A 65 19.70 -2.18 -19.67
CA CYS A 65 18.64 -1.33 -19.11
C CYS A 65 18.77 0.15 -19.48
N SER A 66 19.98 0.63 -19.79
CA SER A 66 20.24 2.05 -20.10
C SER A 66 20.73 2.29 -21.51
N GLN A 67 21.23 1.26 -22.19
CA GLN A 67 21.76 1.40 -23.54
C GLN A 67 20.60 1.54 -24.54
N PRO A 68 20.51 2.66 -25.28
CA PRO A 68 19.53 2.80 -26.36
C PRO A 68 19.79 1.76 -27.46
N ALA A 69 18.74 1.13 -27.95
CA ALA A 69 18.79 0.33 -29.17
C ALA A 69 19.06 1.25 -30.36
N MET A 70 19.87 0.79 -31.31
CA MET A 70 20.21 1.52 -32.54
C MET A 70 19.99 0.64 -33.77
N GLU A 71 19.76 1.28 -34.91
CA GLU A 71 19.62 0.58 -36.19
C GLU A 71 20.84 -0.29 -36.49
N GLY A 72 20.61 -1.53 -36.92
CA GLY A 72 21.64 -2.49 -37.28
C GLY A 72 22.44 -3.04 -36.09
N MET A 73 22.07 -2.73 -34.85
CA MET A 73 22.77 -3.22 -33.67
C MET A 73 22.68 -4.76 -33.59
N VAL A 74 23.80 -5.43 -33.27
CA VAL A 74 23.83 -6.87 -33.01
C VAL A 74 24.20 -7.08 -31.54
N VAL A 75 23.27 -7.62 -30.76
CA VAL A 75 23.39 -7.83 -29.32
C VAL A 75 23.47 -9.32 -29.02
N LYS A 76 24.42 -9.71 -28.17
CA LYS A 76 24.54 -11.07 -27.64
C LYS A 76 24.40 -11.04 -26.12
N THR A 77 23.40 -11.74 -25.59
CA THR A 77 23.03 -11.63 -24.17
C THR A 77 23.55 -12.78 -23.32
N ARG A 78 24.14 -13.83 -23.94
CA ARG A 78 24.56 -15.09 -23.30
C ARG A 78 25.94 -15.60 -23.75
N THR A 79 26.83 -14.73 -24.23
CA THR A 79 28.21 -15.16 -24.52
C THR A 79 28.91 -15.61 -23.23
N PRO A 80 29.92 -16.50 -23.28
CA PRO A 80 30.68 -16.89 -22.09
C PRO A 80 31.20 -15.69 -21.30
N LYS A 81 31.65 -14.63 -22.00
CA LYS A 81 32.08 -13.36 -21.40
C LYS A 81 30.95 -12.65 -20.63
N VAL A 82 29.73 -12.61 -21.17
CA VAL A 82 28.58 -11.99 -20.49
C VAL A 82 28.15 -12.79 -19.27
N ILE A 83 28.10 -14.12 -19.39
CA ILE A 83 27.73 -15.01 -18.28
C ILE A 83 28.72 -14.86 -17.13
N GLU A 84 30.02 -14.91 -17.43
CA GLU A 84 31.08 -14.76 -16.43
C GLU A 84 30.99 -13.39 -15.73
N ALA A 85 30.84 -12.31 -16.49
CA ALA A 85 30.72 -10.97 -15.92
C ALA A 85 29.52 -10.85 -14.96
N ARG A 86 28.36 -11.40 -15.32
CA ARG A 86 27.18 -11.40 -14.45
C ARG A 86 27.38 -12.24 -13.19
N LYS A 87 28.02 -13.41 -13.32
CA LYS A 87 28.35 -14.28 -12.20
C LYS A 87 29.29 -13.56 -11.21
N THR A 88 30.39 -12.98 -11.70
CA THR A 88 31.32 -12.21 -10.86
C THR A 88 30.63 -11.03 -10.15
N ILE A 89 29.74 -10.31 -10.84
CA ILE A 89 28.98 -9.21 -10.24
C ILE A 89 28.10 -9.71 -9.08
N LEU A 90 27.40 -10.83 -9.28
CA LEU A 90 26.55 -11.43 -8.24
C LEU A 90 27.39 -11.94 -7.06
N GLU A 91 28.52 -12.59 -7.33
CA GLU A 91 29.46 -13.04 -6.29
C GLU A 91 30.00 -11.86 -5.46
N LEU A 92 30.32 -10.72 -6.08
CA LEU A 92 30.72 -9.50 -5.37
C LEU A 92 29.60 -8.92 -4.49
N ILE A 93 28.34 -8.95 -4.97
CA ILE A 93 27.20 -8.54 -4.16
C ILE A 93 27.03 -9.49 -2.96
N LEU A 94 27.13 -10.80 -3.19
CA LEU A 94 27.00 -11.83 -2.17
C LEU A 94 28.16 -11.81 -1.17
N ALA A 95 29.33 -11.31 -1.54
CA ALA A 95 30.48 -11.12 -0.64
C ALA A 95 30.18 -10.09 0.47
N HIS A 96 29.15 -9.25 0.29
CA HIS A 96 28.72 -8.25 1.26
C HIS A 96 27.33 -8.50 1.84
N HIS A 97 26.66 -9.57 1.40
CA HIS A 97 25.29 -9.88 1.79
C HIS A 97 25.27 -11.07 2.76
N PRO A 98 24.61 -10.97 3.93
CA PRO A 98 24.41 -12.11 4.81
C PRO A 98 23.75 -13.29 4.08
N GLN A 99 24.29 -14.50 4.28
CA GLN A 99 23.77 -15.74 3.69
C GLN A 99 22.80 -16.45 4.65
N ASP A 100 21.92 -15.69 5.30
CA ASP A 100 21.02 -16.14 6.36
C ASP A 100 19.57 -16.34 5.84
N CYS A 101 19.41 -16.83 4.61
CA CYS A 101 18.13 -16.87 3.90
C CYS A 101 17.01 -17.55 4.71
N LEU A 102 17.33 -18.57 5.52
CA LEU A 102 16.36 -19.28 6.35
C LEU A 102 15.72 -18.39 7.43
N ASN A 103 16.39 -17.32 7.85
CA ASN A 103 15.92 -16.37 8.85
C ASN A 103 15.34 -15.09 8.22
N CYS A 104 15.31 -15.00 6.90
CA CYS A 104 14.99 -13.77 6.18
C CYS A 104 13.51 -13.70 5.80
N ILE A 105 12.86 -12.55 6.04
CA ILE A 105 11.46 -12.29 5.65
C ILE A 105 11.19 -12.41 4.14
N ARG A 106 12.26 -12.38 3.32
CA ARG A 106 12.23 -12.52 1.86
C ARG A 106 12.56 -13.92 1.35
N ASN A 107 12.64 -14.91 2.24
CA ASN A 107 12.88 -16.29 1.83
C ASN A 107 11.80 -16.75 0.84
N GLY A 108 12.21 -17.24 -0.34
CA GLY A 108 11.30 -17.71 -1.38
C GLY A 108 10.73 -16.63 -2.31
N ASN A 109 11.03 -15.34 -2.06
CA ASN A 109 10.63 -14.24 -2.96
C ASN A 109 11.71 -13.15 -3.11
N CYS A 110 12.98 -13.46 -2.84
CA CYS A 110 14.12 -12.54 -2.92
C CYS A 110 14.73 -12.55 -4.33
N GLU A 111 14.80 -11.39 -4.99
CA GLU A 111 15.34 -11.31 -6.36
C GLU A 111 16.84 -11.66 -6.43
N LEU A 112 17.61 -11.40 -5.36
CA LEU A 112 19.02 -11.79 -5.29
C LEU A 112 19.17 -13.32 -5.14
N GLN A 113 18.29 -13.94 -4.35
CA GLN A 113 18.26 -15.40 -4.16
C GLN A 113 17.95 -16.09 -5.49
N ASP A 114 16.95 -15.60 -6.22
CA ASP A 114 16.58 -16.08 -7.56
C ASP A 114 17.76 -16.01 -8.54
N LEU A 115 18.47 -14.87 -8.56
CA LEU A 115 19.62 -14.69 -9.45
C LEU A 115 20.81 -15.57 -9.06
N ALA A 116 21.09 -15.73 -7.76
CA ALA A 116 22.13 -16.64 -7.31
C ALA A 116 21.84 -18.10 -7.73
N ALA A 117 20.58 -18.51 -7.65
CA ALA A 117 20.14 -19.81 -8.14
C ALA A 117 20.23 -19.92 -9.67
N GLU A 118 19.78 -18.91 -10.41
CA GLU A 118 19.81 -18.86 -11.90
C GLU A 118 21.24 -18.97 -12.45
N TYR A 119 22.24 -18.44 -11.75
CA TYR A 119 23.66 -18.47 -12.15
C TYR A 119 24.47 -19.58 -11.49
N PHE A 120 23.81 -20.52 -10.79
CA PHE A 120 24.45 -21.65 -10.10
C PHE A 120 25.57 -21.24 -9.15
N ILE A 121 25.41 -20.13 -8.43
CA ILE A 121 26.36 -19.71 -7.40
C ILE A 121 26.11 -20.59 -6.18
N ARG A 122 27.07 -21.46 -5.88
CA ARG A 122 27.04 -22.40 -4.75
C ARG A 122 28.12 -22.06 -3.72
N ASP A 123 29.28 -21.70 -4.23
CA ASP A 123 30.41 -21.19 -3.46
C ASP A 123 30.77 -19.80 -3.97
N ASN A 124 31.22 -18.92 -3.07
CA ASN A 124 31.66 -17.58 -3.41
C ASN A 124 33.19 -17.51 -3.27
N PRO A 125 33.95 -17.20 -4.35
CA PRO A 125 35.40 -17.08 -4.27
C PRO A 125 35.87 -15.86 -3.48
N PHE A 126 34.99 -14.88 -3.25
CA PHE A 126 35.31 -13.68 -2.47
C PHE A 126 35.02 -13.90 -0.98
N GLU A 127 35.87 -13.31 -0.14
CA GLU A 127 35.70 -13.29 1.31
C GLU A 127 34.40 -12.57 1.70
N LEU A 128 33.62 -13.20 2.59
CA LEU A 128 32.40 -12.59 3.14
C LEU A 128 32.75 -11.46 4.12
N LYS A 129 32.48 -10.22 3.72
CA LYS A 129 32.71 -9.00 4.49
C LYS A 129 31.39 -8.30 4.81
N ARG A 130 30.80 -8.67 5.94
CA ARG A 130 29.61 -8.02 6.51
C ARG A 130 29.99 -6.76 7.27
N ARG A 131 29.08 -5.78 7.33
CA ARG A 131 29.29 -4.56 8.11
C ARG A 131 28.94 -4.76 9.58
N GLY A 132 28.01 -5.67 9.89
CA GLY A 132 27.60 -5.96 11.27
C GLY A 132 26.76 -4.83 11.86
N LEU A 133 26.00 -4.12 11.01
CA LEU A 133 25.16 -3.01 11.46
C LEU A 133 23.86 -3.53 12.09
N PRO A 134 23.38 -2.91 13.19
CA PRO A 134 22.12 -3.29 13.79
C PRO A 134 20.95 -2.98 12.85
N LYS A 135 19.88 -3.75 13.01
CA LYS A 135 18.59 -3.42 12.41
C LYS A 135 17.97 -2.22 13.14
N ASP A 136 17.37 -1.33 12.37
CA ASP A 136 16.58 -0.21 12.86
C ASP A 136 15.12 -0.65 12.98
N TYR A 137 14.63 -0.72 14.23
CA TYR A 137 13.23 -0.99 14.61
C TYR A 137 12.58 0.24 15.28
N SER A 138 13.11 1.44 15.03
CA SER A 138 12.62 2.68 15.66
C SER A 138 11.17 3.02 15.33
N THR A 139 10.61 2.48 14.24
CA THR A 139 9.19 2.64 13.87
C THR A 139 8.39 1.38 14.17
N PRO A 140 7.11 1.49 14.56
CA PRO A 140 6.24 0.33 14.75
C PRO A 140 5.80 -0.33 13.44
N ALA A 141 6.00 0.34 12.30
CA ALA A 141 5.47 -0.09 11.00
C ALA A 141 6.45 -0.97 10.21
N LEU A 142 7.72 -0.56 10.13
CA LEU A 142 8.71 -1.21 9.28
C LEU A 142 10.12 -1.13 9.89
N PHE A 143 10.94 -2.14 9.60
CA PHE A 143 12.34 -2.19 10.00
C PHE A 143 13.27 -1.94 8.81
N ARG A 144 14.52 -1.56 9.10
CA ARG A 144 15.61 -1.55 8.13
C ARG A 144 16.76 -2.43 8.59
N ASP A 145 17.27 -3.24 7.67
CA ASP A 145 18.46 -4.07 7.83
C ASP A 145 19.54 -3.58 6.82
N PRO A 146 20.48 -2.72 7.26
CA PRO A 146 21.52 -2.18 6.40
C PRO A 146 22.46 -3.25 5.86
N ASP A 147 22.69 -4.34 6.59
CA ASP A 147 23.57 -5.44 6.19
C ASP A 147 23.00 -6.20 4.98
N LYS A 148 21.67 -6.25 4.83
CA LYS A 148 21.02 -6.84 3.65
C LYS A 148 20.95 -5.90 2.46
N CYS A 149 21.38 -4.63 2.57
CA CYS A 149 21.26 -3.66 1.49
C CYS A 149 22.28 -3.92 0.37
N ILE A 150 21.80 -4.08 -0.87
CA ILE A 150 22.64 -4.24 -2.07
C ILE A 150 22.92 -2.93 -2.82
N LEU A 151 22.66 -1.76 -2.19
CA LEU A 151 22.84 -0.43 -2.77
C LEU A 151 22.18 -0.22 -4.15
N CYS A 152 21.06 -0.90 -4.40
CA CYS A 152 20.34 -0.81 -5.68
C CYS A 152 19.64 0.54 -5.88
N ARG A 153 19.40 1.29 -4.79
CA ARG A 153 18.74 2.62 -4.76
C ARG A 153 17.28 2.64 -5.19
N ARG A 154 16.62 1.48 -5.35
CA ARG A 154 15.17 1.40 -5.63
C ARG A 154 14.33 2.04 -4.52
N CYS A 155 14.71 1.83 -3.26
CA CYS A 155 14.02 2.43 -2.12
C CYS A 155 14.18 3.95 -2.03
N ILE A 156 15.36 4.50 -2.35
CA ILE A 156 15.61 5.95 -2.38
C ILE A 156 14.70 6.58 -3.43
N ASP A 157 14.74 6.07 -4.66
CA ASP A 157 13.97 6.58 -5.80
C ASP A 157 12.46 6.58 -5.52
N THR A 158 11.91 5.48 -4.99
CA THR A 158 10.51 5.45 -4.57
C THR A 158 10.20 6.46 -3.47
N CYS A 159 11.10 6.66 -2.50
CA CYS A 159 10.87 7.59 -1.39
C CYS A 159 10.96 9.07 -1.84
N SER A 160 11.89 9.41 -2.72
CA SER A 160 12.11 10.79 -3.19
C SER A 160 11.24 11.16 -4.39
N VAL A 161 11.10 10.28 -5.38
CA VAL A 161 10.40 10.58 -6.64
C VAL A 161 8.92 10.22 -6.53
N THR A 162 8.59 8.96 -6.21
CA THR A 162 7.19 8.52 -6.16
C THR A 162 6.43 9.09 -4.97
N GLN A 163 7.11 9.32 -3.84
CA GLN A 163 6.47 9.77 -2.60
C GLN A 163 6.81 11.22 -2.24
N SER A 164 7.85 11.82 -2.80
CA SER A 164 8.31 13.17 -2.42
C SER A 164 8.62 13.35 -0.93
N VAL A 165 8.95 12.25 -0.23
CA VAL A 165 9.23 12.23 1.22
C VAL A 165 10.73 12.42 1.50
N ASN A 166 11.61 11.94 0.63
CA ASN A 166 13.07 12.14 0.80
C ASN A 166 13.63 11.64 2.17
N ALA A 167 13.02 10.62 2.78
CA ALA A 167 13.48 10.08 4.06
C ALA A 167 14.76 9.25 3.95
N LEU A 168 15.15 8.83 2.74
CA LEU A 168 16.30 7.96 2.50
C LEU A 168 17.32 8.62 1.57
N GLY A 169 18.60 8.53 1.92
CA GLY A 169 19.71 9.09 1.16
C GLY A 169 20.93 8.16 1.10
N LEU A 170 22.00 8.66 0.47
CA LEU A 170 23.30 8.00 0.46
C LEU A 170 24.27 8.73 1.38
N GLN A 171 25.08 7.96 2.11
CA GLN A 171 26.20 8.47 2.90
C GLN A 171 27.48 7.74 2.53
N ASN A 172 28.62 8.37 2.80
CA ASN A 172 29.98 7.88 2.53
C ASN A 172 30.26 7.66 1.02
N ARG A 173 31.39 7.02 0.72
CA ARG A 173 31.87 6.77 -0.67
C ARG A 173 32.58 5.43 -0.78
N GLY A 174 32.65 4.93 -2.01
CA GLY A 174 33.33 3.66 -2.32
C GLY A 174 32.73 2.51 -1.52
N PHE A 175 33.60 1.74 -0.87
CA PHE A 175 33.24 0.59 -0.04
C PHE A 175 32.30 0.95 1.12
N GLU A 176 32.45 2.14 1.70
CA GLU A 176 31.69 2.59 2.86
C GLU A 176 30.29 3.13 2.51
N THR A 177 29.93 3.16 1.22
CA THR A 177 28.65 3.75 0.76
C THR A 177 27.45 3.06 1.40
N MET A 178 26.52 3.80 1.99
CA MET A 178 25.34 3.24 2.66
C MET A 178 24.06 3.96 2.25
N VAL A 179 22.94 3.23 2.26
CA VAL A 179 21.62 3.86 2.23
C VAL A 179 21.20 4.12 3.68
N VAL A 180 21.06 5.38 4.06
CA VAL A 180 20.74 5.80 5.43
C VAL A 180 19.44 6.60 5.46
N PRO A 181 18.71 6.66 6.59
CA PRO A 181 17.72 7.70 6.80
C PRO A 181 18.36 9.09 6.79
N SER A 182 17.56 10.14 6.65
CA SER A 182 18.05 11.53 6.64
C SER A 182 19.03 11.80 7.77
N MET A 183 20.19 12.38 7.43
CA MET A 183 21.29 12.69 8.36
C MET A 183 21.94 11.48 9.07
N GLY A 184 21.63 10.24 8.66
CA GLY A 184 22.17 9.05 9.33
C GLY A 184 21.50 8.71 10.67
N LEU A 185 20.34 9.31 10.94
CA LEU A 185 19.53 9.06 12.14
C LEU A 185 18.70 7.78 12.01
N ASP A 186 17.97 7.44 13.07
CA ASP A 186 16.95 6.41 13.05
C ASP A 186 15.78 6.81 12.13
N LEU A 187 15.07 5.82 11.58
CA LEU A 187 14.00 6.08 10.63
C LEU A 187 12.85 6.90 11.23
N ILE A 188 12.53 6.73 12.52
CA ILE A 188 11.49 7.51 13.21
C ILE A 188 11.79 9.02 13.23
N ASP A 189 13.07 9.38 13.33
CA ASP A 189 13.56 10.76 13.40
C ASP A 189 13.74 11.40 12.01
N SER A 190 13.69 10.58 10.96
CA SER A 190 13.68 11.05 9.58
C SER A 190 12.28 11.54 9.16
N PRO A 191 12.12 12.21 8.01
CA PRO A 191 10.82 12.57 7.45
C PRO A 191 9.92 11.37 7.04
N CYS A 192 10.31 10.13 7.33
CA CYS A 192 9.54 8.93 7.00
C CYS A 192 8.07 9.04 7.45
N VAL A 193 7.16 8.73 6.53
CA VAL A 193 5.71 8.70 6.73
C VAL A 193 5.17 7.26 6.91
N MET A 194 6.08 6.29 6.99
CA MET A 194 5.78 4.87 7.20
C MET A 194 4.87 4.22 6.14
N CYS A 195 4.79 4.75 4.91
CA CYS A 195 3.92 4.19 3.87
C CYS A 195 4.34 2.81 3.34
N GLY A 196 5.58 2.39 3.59
CA GLY A 196 6.10 1.07 3.21
C GLY A 196 6.35 0.86 1.71
N GLN A 197 6.25 1.90 0.86
CA GLN A 197 6.55 1.75 -0.58
C GLN A 197 8.00 1.32 -0.84
N CYS A 198 8.92 1.66 0.07
CA CYS A 198 10.30 1.18 0.03
C CYS A 198 10.44 -0.34 0.24
N ILE A 199 9.47 -1.00 0.90
CA ILE A 199 9.44 -2.47 1.04
C ILE A 199 9.19 -3.12 -0.33
N HIS A 200 8.16 -2.66 -1.07
CA HIS A 200 7.87 -3.12 -2.44
C HIS A 200 9.04 -2.90 -3.39
N ALA A 201 9.69 -1.74 -3.28
CA ALA A 201 10.82 -1.41 -4.13
C ALA A 201 12.09 -2.22 -3.81
N CYS A 202 12.21 -2.78 -2.60
CA CYS A 202 13.41 -3.48 -2.17
C CYS A 202 13.47 -4.89 -2.80
N PRO A 203 14.54 -5.28 -3.49
CA PRO A 203 14.66 -6.62 -4.09
C PRO A 203 15.06 -7.71 -3.09
N VAL A 204 15.41 -7.33 -1.86
CA VAL A 204 16.02 -8.18 -0.82
C VAL A 204 15.43 -7.86 0.55
N GLY A 205 15.89 -8.53 1.62
CA GLY A 205 15.40 -8.36 2.99
C GLY A 205 15.91 -7.12 3.74
N ALA A 206 16.31 -6.05 3.05
CA ALA A 206 16.89 -4.86 3.67
C ALA A 206 15.86 -3.90 4.29
N ILE A 207 14.60 -4.02 3.89
CA ILE A 207 13.47 -3.27 4.44
C ILE A 207 12.27 -4.21 4.45
N GLY A 208 11.57 -4.31 5.57
CA GLY A 208 10.40 -5.17 5.74
C GLY A 208 9.45 -4.62 6.79
N GLU A 209 8.24 -5.16 6.86
CA GLU A 209 7.27 -4.89 7.92
C GLU A 209 7.76 -5.40 9.27
N VAL A 210 7.38 -4.73 10.35
CA VAL A 210 7.50 -5.30 11.70
C VAL A 210 6.39 -6.32 11.87
N GLU A 211 6.77 -7.60 11.92
CA GLU A 211 5.82 -8.71 12.09
C GLU A 211 5.33 -8.79 13.54
N GLU A 212 4.04 -9.05 13.71
CA GLU A 212 3.38 -9.17 15.00
C GLU A 212 2.59 -10.48 15.15
N ILE A 213 2.95 -11.49 14.33
CA ILE A 213 2.35 -12.83 14.34
C ILE A 213 2.39 -13.45 15.73
N ASP A 214 3.51 -13.36 16.45
CA ASP A 214 3.63 -13.94 17.79
C ASP A 214 2.67 -13.29 18.80
N LYS A 215 2.37 -11.99 18.64
CA LYS A 215 1.38 -11.31 19.49
C LYS A 215 -0.03 -11.82 19.23
N LEU A 216 -0.36 -12.09 17.96
CA LEU A 216 -1.64 -12.71 17.61
C LEU A 216 -1.74 -14.10 18.24
N LEU A 217 -0.74 -14.95 18.06
CA LEU A 217 -0.75 -16.31 18.60
C LEU A 217 -0.88 -16.30 20.13
N ALA A 218 -0.23 -15.36 20.82
CA ALA A 218 -0.38 -15.18 22.25
C ALA A 218 -1.80 -14.74 22.64
N ALA A 219 -2.43 -13.86 21.87
CA ALA A 219 -3.80 -13.42 22.12
C ALA A 219 -4.82 -14.55 21.90
N LEU A 220 -4.65 -15.34 20.82
CA LEU A 220 -5.49 -16.51 20.51
C LEU A 220 -5.35 -17.63 21.56
N ALA A 221 -4.21 -17.71 22.24
CA ALA A 221 -3.96 -18.68 23.30
C ALA A 221 -4.52 -18.25 24.67
N ASP A 222 -4.95 -17.00 24.83
CA ASP A 222 -5.47 -16.46 26.10
C ASP A 222 -6.98 -16.70 26.20
N PRO A 223 -7.45 -17.59 27.09
CA PRO A 223 -8.88 -17.92 27.21
C PRO A 223 -9.74 -16.78 27.76
N ASN A 224 -9.13 -15.70 28.26
CA ASN A 224 -9.86 -14.53 28.74
C ASN A 224 -10.10 -13.49 27.64
N LYS A 225 -9.51 -13.69 26.45
CA LYS A 225 -9.66 -12.78 25.33
C LYS A 225 -10.68 -13.30 24.34
N VAL A 226 -11.44 -12.36 23.79
CA VAL A 226 -12.27 -12.55 22.60
C VAL A 226 -11.57 -11.86 21.44
N VAL A 227 -10.92 -12.63 20.58
CA VAL A 227 -10.12 -12.11 19.47
C VAL A 227 -11.02 -11.86 18.26
N VAL A 228 -11.25 -10.58 17.99
CA VAL A 228 -12.14 -10.11 16.91
C VAL A 228 -11.29 -9.53 15.79
N THR A 229 -11.57 -9.91 14.55
CA THR A 229 -10.85 -9.38 13.39
C THR A 229 -11.71 -8.54 12.46
N GLN A 230 -11.08 -7.55 11.83
CA GLN A 230 -11.62 -6.78 10.70
C GLN A 230 -10.71 -6.91 9.47
N ILE A 231 -11.31 -6.96 8.29
CA ILE A 231 -10.58 -7.09 7.02
C ILE A 231 -10.72 -5.80 6.20
N ALA A 232 -9.60 -5.20 5.80
CA ALA A 232 -9.60 -4.04 4.93
C ALA A 232 -9.95 -4.39 3.47
N PRO A 233 -10.58 -3.45 2.72
CA PRO A 233 -11.11 -3.73 1.39
C PRO A 233 -10.06 -4.28 0.41
N ALA A 234 -8.82 -3.78 0.44
CA ALA A 234 -7.79 -4.22 -0.50
C ALA A 234 -7.13 -5.58 -0.17
N VAL A 235 -7.33 -6.11 1.04
CA VAL A 235 -6.74 -7.40 1.45
C VAL A 235 -7.36 -8.53 0.63
N ARG A 236 -8.68 -8.49 0.45
CA ARG A 236 -9.43 -9.56 -0.20
C ARG A 236 -8.99 -9.90 -1.62
N VAL A 237 -8.64 -8.89 -2.40
CA VAL A 237 -8.22 -9.09 -3.79
C VAL A 237 -6.78 -9.56 -3.90
N ALA A 238 -5.98 -9.42 -2.84
CA ALA A 238 -4.55 -9.68 -2.89
C ALA A 238 -4.11 -10.88 -2.03
N ILE A 239 -4.86 -11.27 -0.99
CA ILE A 239 -4.47 -12.34 -0.07
C ILE A 239 -4.29 -13.69 -0.77
N GLY A 240 -5.08 -13.97 -1.81
CA GLY A 240 -4.94 -15.18 -2.63
C GLY A 240 -3.53 -15.34 -3.21
N GLU A 241 -2.85 -14.23 -3.54
CA GLU A 241 -1.49 -14.26 -4.09
C GLU A 241 -0.46 -14.84 -3.10
N GLU A 242 -0.67 -14.68 -1.80
CA GLU A 242 0.21 -15.25 -0.77
C GLU A 242 0.07 -16.78 -0.65
N ILE A 243 -1.08 -17.33 -1.04
CA ILE A 243 -1.36 -18.77 -0.97
C ILE A 243 -1.34 -19.44 -2.35
N GLY A 244 -0.77 -18.76 -3.35
CA GLY A 244 -0.56 -19.31 -4.70
C GLY A 244 -1.76 -19.20 -5.65
N MET A 245 -2.81 -18.47 -5.25
CA MET A 245 -3.97 -18.17 -6.09
C MET A 245 -3.75 -16.87 -6.88
N GLN A 246 -4.59 -16.63 -7.90
CA GLN A 246 -4.62 -15.41 -8.67
C GLN A 246 -5.30 -14.25 -7.92
N THR A 247 -5.07 -13.04 -8.40
CA THR A 247 -5.67 -11.82 -7.87
C THR A 247 -7.20 -11.90 -7.89
N GLY A 248 -7.82 -11.72 -6.73
CA GLY A 248 -9.28 -11.79 -6.54
C GLY A 248 -9.89 -13.17 -6.77
N GLU A 249 -9.09 -14.24 -6.75
CA GLU A 249 -9.58 -15.61 -6.93
C GLU A 249 -10.18 -16.20 -5.64
N LEU A 250 -9.65 -15.82 -4.46
CA LEU A 250 -10.12 -16.35 -3.18
C LEU A 250 -11.52 -15.81 -2.86
N PRO A 251 -12.56 -16.66 -2.78
CA PRO A 251 -13.89 -16.24 -2.38
C PRO A 251 -13.89 -15.72 -0.94
N MET A 252 -14.76 -14.77 -0.66
CA MET A 252 -14.70 -14.02 0.61
C MET A 252 -15.23 -14.80 1.80
N ASP A 253 -16.28 -15.58 1.59
CA ASP A 253 -16.77 -16.57 2.54
C ASP A 253 -15.69 -17.62 2.90
N VAL A 254 -14.88 -18.05 1.92
CA VAL A 254 -13.75 -18.95 2.14
C VAL A 254 -12.62 -18.26 2.90
N PHE A 255 -12.35 -16.98 2.63
CA PHE A 255 -11.38 -16.21 3.40
C PHE A 255 -11.80 -16.07 4.87
N VAL A 256 -13.07 -15.75 5.11
CA VAL A 256 -13.66 -15.70 6.47
C VAL A 256 -13.50 -17.05 7.17
N ALA A 257 -13.85 -18.15 6.51
CA ALA A 257 -13.65 -19.49 7.05
C ALA A 257 -12.17 -19.76 7.40
N GLY A 258 -11.24 -19.32 6.55
CA GLY A 258 -9.81 -19.45 6.79
C GLY A 258 -9.35 -18.70 8.04
N LEU A 259 -9.88 -17.51 8.31
CA LEU A 259 -9.59 -16.77 9.54
C LEU A 259 -10.13 -17.49 10.77
N ARG A 260 -11.33 -18.07 10.71
CA ARG A 260 -11.85 -18.91 11.80
C ARG A 260 -10.97 -20.12 12.07
N GLN A 261 -10.42 -20.75 11.02
CA GLN A 261 -9.46 -21.85 11.17
C GLN A 261 -8.13 -21.43 11.81
N LEU A 262 -7.74 -20.15 11.72
CA LEU A 262 -6.60 -19.63 12.47
C LEU A 262 -6.90 -19.42 13.96
N GLY A 263 -8.17 -19.42 14.35
CA GLY A 263 -8.61 -19.30 15.74
C GLY A 263 -9.29 -17.98 16.10
N PHE A 264 -9.57 -17.09 15.14
CA PHE A 264 -10.35 -15.87 15.43
C PHE A 264 -11.76 -16.24 15.90
N ASP A 265 -12.20 -15.66 17.02
CA ASP A 265 -13.52 -15.92 17.60
C ASP A 265 -14.63 -15.31 16.74
N TYR A 266 -14.40 -14.08 16.26
CA TYR A 266 -15.33 -13.35 15.42
C TYR A 266 -14.62 -12.68 14.24
N VAL A 267 -15.22 -12.77 13.07
CA VAL A 267 -14.75 -12.19 11.81
C VAL A 267 -15.77 -11.19 11.32
N LEU A 268 -15.41 -9.91 11.42
CA LEU A 268 -16.18 -8.74 10.98
C LEU A 268 -15.44 -8.06 9.81
N HIS A 269 -15.94 -6.91 9.35
CA HIS A 269 -15.39 -6.28 8.15
C HIS A 269 -15.17 -4.77 8.29
N THR A 270 -13.98 -4.29 7.96
CA THR A 270 -13.68 -2.84 7.89
C THR A 270 -14.54 -2.10 6.85
N ASN A 271 -15.14 -2.79 5.88
CA ASN A 271 -16.01 -2.14 4.89
C ASN A 271 -17.30 -1.63 5.54
N PHE A 272 -17.75 -2.22 6.65
CA PHE A 272 -18.85 -1.70 7.47
C PHE A 272 -18.53 -0.27 7.93
N THR A 273 -17.34 -0.06 8.48
CA THR A 273 -16.91 1.28 8.91
C THR A 273 -16.39 2.14 7.77
N ALA A 274 -16.08 1.59 6.60
CA ALA A 274 -15.89 2.39 5.39
C ALA A 274 -17.20 3.03 4.94
N ASP A 275 -18.31 2.27 4.97
CA ASP A 275 -19.65 2.84 4.74
C ASP A 275 -19.95 3.94 5.78
N LEU A 276 -19.58 3.73 7.06
CA LEU A 276 -19.73 4.72 8.12
C LEU A 276 -18.87 5.97 7.92
N THR A 277 -17.62 5.83 7.50
CA THR A 277 -16.75 6.97 7.18
C THR A 277 -17.41 7.85 6.13
N ILE A 278 -18.08 7.28 5.13
CA ILE A 278 -18.82 8.08 4.14
C ILE A 278 -20.01 8.82 4.75
N MET A 279 -20.69 8.23 5.73
CA MET A 279 -21.79 8.90 6.43
C MET A 279 -21.28 10.13 7.20
N GLU A 280 -20.21 9.99 7.98
CA GLU A 280 -19.65 11.11 8.74
C GLU A 280 -18.96 12.14 7.81
N GLU A 281 -18.06 11.70 6.94
CA GLU A 281 -17.25 12.57 6.08
C GLU A 281 -18.09 13.27 5.01
N GLY A 282 -19.10 12.58 4.47
CA GLY A 282 -20.07 13.18 3.55
C GLY A 282 -20.87 14.30 4.22
N ASN A 283 -21.34 14.10 5.45
CA ASN A 283 -22.04 15.14 6.20
C ASN A 283 -21.09 16.27 6.62
N GLU A 284 -19.84 15.97 6.98
CA GLU A 284 -18.83 16.98 7.33
C GLU A 284 -18.54 17.91 6.15
N LEU A 285 -18.43 17.36 4.93
CA LEU A 285 -18.29 18.17 3.71
C LEU A 285 -19.48 19.11 3.53
N LEU A 286 -20.71 18.60 3.72
CA LEU A 286 -21.93 19.40 3.57
C LEU A 286 -22.02 20.48 4.64
N GLN A 287 -21.65 20.19 5.89
CA GLN A 287 -21.59 21.17 6.96
C GLN A 287 -20.60 22.28 6.61
N ARG A 288 -19.37 21.94 6.18
CA ARG A 288 -18.35 22.93 5.78
C ARG A 288 -18.81 23.80 4.61
N LEU A 289 -19.50 23.23 3.62
CA LEU A 289 -20.04 23.98 2.48
C LEU A 289 -21.16 24.95 2.90
N ASN A 290 -22.05 24.53 3.80
CA ASN A 290 -23.22 25.32 4.20
C ASN A 290 -22.91 26.37 5.27
N GLU A 291 -22.01 26.07 6.21
CA GLU A 291 -21.70 26.89 7.37
C GLU A 291 -20.42 27.74 7.20
N GLY A 292 -19.73 27.60 6.07
CA GLY A 292 -18.51 28.36 5.79
C GLY A 292 -17.27 27.83 6.53
N GLY A 293 -17.13 26.50 6.62
CA GLY A 293 -15.98 25.84 7.21
C GLY A 293 -14.71 25.87 6.34
N THR A 294 -13.62 25.30 6.85
CA THR A 294 -12.33 25.27 6.17
C THR A 294 -12.36 24.37 4.93
N LEU A 295 -12.09 24.95 3.76
CA LEU A 295 -12.05 24.28 2.46
C LEU A 295 -10.70 24.51 1.74
N PRO A 296 -10.27 23.60 0.84
CA PRO A 296 -10.88 22.29 0.57
C PRO A 296 -10.79 21.36 1.78
N MET A 297 -11.76 20.46 1.92
CA MET A 297 -11.66 19.35 2.86
C MET A 297 -10.76 18.26 2.26
N PHE A 298 -9.90 17.65 3.08
CA PHE A 298 -9.04 16.54 2.72
C PHE A 298 -9.49 15.26 3.39
N THR A 299 -9.46 14.14 2.67
CA THR A 299 -9.70 12.84 3.30
C THR A 299 -8.65 12.51 4.35
N SER A 300 -9.05 11.81 5.41
CA SER A 300 -8.19 11.52 6.57
C SER A 300 -7.88 10.03 6.77
N CYS A 301 -8.44 9.13 5.96
CA CYS A 301 -8.41 7.68 6.19
C CYS A 301 -7.05 6.99 5.92
N SER A 302 -6.13 7.65 5.20
CA SER A 302 -4.81 7.13 4.82
C SER A 302 -3.71 7.61 5.80
N PRO A 303 -3.18 6.76 6.70
CA PRO A 303 -2.22 7.20 7.72
C PRO A 303 -0.86 7.65 7.15
N GLY A 304 -0.45 7.10 6.00
CA GLY A 304 0.74 7.61 5.30
C GLY A 304 0.55 9.04 4.77
N TRP A 305 -0.71 9.41 4.47
CA TRP A 305 -1.09 10.77 4.08
C TRP A 305 -1.16 11.68 5.30
N ILE A 306 -1.82 11.25 6.38
CA ILE A 306 -1.83 11.99 7.66
C ILE A 306 -0.40 12.31 8.11
N ASN A 307 0.47 11.30 8.17
CA ASN A 307 1.87 11.49 8.55
C ASN A 307 2.60 12.49 7.63
N PHE A 308 2.26 12.54 6.34
CA PHE A 308 2.82 13.49 5.40
C PHE A 308 2.30 14.91 5.65
N CYS A 309 0.99 15.06 5.88
CA CYS A 309 0.37 16.35 6.20
C CYS A 309 0.94 16.92 7.51
N GLU A 310 0.96 16.15 8.59
CA GLU A 310 1.53 16.55 9.89
C GLU A 310 3.01 16.98 9.79
N THR A 311 3.75 16.40 8.84
CA THR A 311 5.18 16.63 8.66
C THR A 311 5.47 17.82 7.74
N TYR A 312 4.78 17.94 6.60
CA TYR A 312 5.11 18.93 5.56
C TYR A 312 4.09 20.06 5.41
N TYR A 313 2.87 19.87 5.89
CA TYR A 313 1.75 20.79 5.79
C TYR A 313 1.01 20.98 7.12
N PRO A 314 1.73 21.21 8.25
CA PRO A 314 1.09 21.39 9.54
C PRO A 314 0.16 22.61 9.60
N ASP A 315 0.34 23.57 8.69
CA ASP A 315 -0.51 24.74 8.47
C ASP A 315 -1.87 24.42 7.85
N LEU A 316 -2.06 23.23 7.28
CA LEU A 316 -3.28 22.80 6.61
C LEU A 316 -3.98 21.63 7.34
N LEU A 317 -3.72 21.44 8.64
CA LEU A 317 -4.34 20.37 9.41
C LEU A 317 -5.86 20.56 9.58
N ASP A 318 -6.34 21.79 9.65
CA ASP A 318 -7.78 22.11 9.77
C ASP A 318 -8.58 21.75 8.50
N ASN A 319 -7.89 21.55 7.38
CA ASN A 319 -8.49 21.06 6.15
C ASN A 319 -8.75 19.55 6.19
N LEU A 320 -8.08 18.77 7.06
CA LEU A 320 -8.36 17.34 7.19
C LEU A 320 -9.78 17.12 7.72
N SER A 321 -10.46 16.12 7.17
CA SER A 321 -11.67 15.57 7.77
C SER A 321 -11.36 15.12 9.20
N THR A 322 -12.25 15.47 10.11
CA THR A 322 -12.17 15.07 11.51
C THR A 322 -12.52 13.60 11.70
N CYS A 323 -13.11 12.94 10.69
CA CYS A 323 -13.41 11.52 10.74
C CYS A 323 -12.13 10.70 11.03
N LYS A 324 -12.26 9.73 11.93
CA LYS A 324 -11.31 8.63 12.07
C LYS A 324 -11.30 7.80 10.78
N SER A 325 -10.22 7.05 10.57
CA SER A 325 -10.22 6.09 9.47
C SER A 325 -11.18 4.92 9.74
N PRO A 326 -11.59 4.16 8.71
CA PRO A 326 -12.40 2.95 8.89
C PRO A 326 -11.83 1.97 9.92
N GLN A 327 -10.50 1.84 10.01
CA GLN A 327 -9.86 0.99 11.00
C GLN A 327 -10.18 1.42 12.43
N GLN A 328 -10.10 2.72 12.70
CA GLN A 328 -10.21 3.26 14.06
C GLN A 328 -11.67 3.48 14.45
N MET A 329 -12.53 3.88 13.50
CA MET A 329 -13.99 3.82 13.70
C MET A 329 -14.41 2.40 14.08
N PHE A 330 -13.87 1.37 13.42
CA PHE A 330 -14.16 -0.02 13.78
C PHE A 330 -13.68 -0.34 15.20
N GLY A 331 -12.47 0.08 15.54
CA GLY A 331 -11.89 -0.18 16.85
C GLY A 331 -12.70 0.42 18.00
N ALA A 332 -13.13 1.67 17.87
CA ALA A 332 -14.00 2.31 18.84
C ALA A 332 -15.36 1.60 18.96
N LEU A 333 -15.97 1.23 17.83
CA LEU A 333 -17.29 0.58 17.80
C LEU A 333 -17.28 -0.86 18.28
N VAL A 334 -16.21 -1.63 18.02
CA VAL A 334 -16.15 -3.03 18.47
C VAL A 334 -16.09 -3.13 19.99
N LYS A 335 -15.51 -2.11 20.65
CA LYS A 335 -15.39 -2.00 22.12
C LYS A 335 -16.56 -1.28 22.78
N THR A 336 -17.50 -0.74 22.01
CA THR A 336 -18.67 -0.04 22.53
C THR A 336 -19.95 -0.71 22.01
N TYR A 337 -20.44 -0.28 20.86
CA TYR A 337 -21.66 -0.78 20.23
C TYR A 337 -21.71 -2.31 20.07
N TRP A 338 -20.66 -2.91 19.51
CA TRP A 338 -20.65 -4.35 19.26
C TRP A 338 -20.51 -5.15 20.56
N ALA A 339 -19.69 -4.68 21.49
CA ALA A 339 -19.54 -5.25 22.82
C ALA A 339 -20.90 -5.32 23.55
N GLU A 340 -21.68 -4.23 23.51
CA GLU A 340 -23.04 -4.18 24.06
C GLU A 340 -23.99 -5.16 23.35
N LYS A 341 -23.99 -5.18 22.01
CA LYS A 341 -24.83 -6.09 21.20
C LYS A 341 -24.57 -7.56 21.46
N MET A 342 -23.30 -7.91 21.68
CA MET A 342 -22.85 -9.28 21.89
C MET A 342 -22.82 -9.66 23.37
N ASN A 343 -23.08 -8.71 24.29
CA ASN A 343 -22.97 -8.89 25.74
C ASN A 343 -21.57 -9.40 26.15
N ILE A 344 -20.53 -8.77 25.63
CA ILE A 344 -19.12 -9.06 25.91
C ILE A 344 -18.51 -7.83 26.60
N ALA A 345 -17.76 -8.07 27.68
CA ALA A 345 -17.07 -6.99 28.38
C ALA A 345 -15.96 -6.39 27.48
N PRO A 346 -15.94 -5.06 27.25
CA PRO A 346 -14.97 -4.42 26.34
C PRO A 346 -13.51 -4.73 26.64
N GLU A 347 -13.14 -4.89 27.91
CA GLU A 347 -11.79 -5.23 28.36
C GLU A 347 -11.31 -6.61 27.89
N ASN A 348 -12.24 -7.53 27.57
CA ASN A 348 -11.92 -8.87 27.11
C ASN A 348 -11.76 -8.92 25.58
N ILE A 349 -12.24 -7.92 24.85
CA ILE A 349 -12.13 -7.90 23.40
C ILE A 349 -10.67 -7.61 23.03
N TYR A 350 -10.13 -8.32 22.05
CA TYR A 350 -8.83 -8.05 21.45
C TYR A 350 -9.04 -7.76 19.96
N SER A 351 -9.00 -6.48 19.60
CA SER A 351 -9.33 -5.95 18.27
C SER A 351 -8.12 -6.06 17.33
N VAL A 352 -8.21 -6.96 16.34
CA VAL A 352 -7.16 -7.20 15.35
C VAL A 352 -7.60 -6.65 13.99
N SER A 353 -6.77 -5.82 13.36
CA SER A 353 -7.04 -5.35 12.01
C SER A 353 -6.12 -6.01 10.98
N ILE A 354 -6.70 -6.48 9.88
CA ILE A 354 -5.95 -7.04 8.75
C ILE A 354 -5.90 -5.99 7.64
N MET A 355 -4.70 -5.47 7.39
CA MET A 355 -4.50 -4.25 6.60
C MET A 355 -3.51 -4.46 5.45
N PRO A 356 -3.72 -3.82 4.29
CA PRO A 356 -2.75 -3.81 3.19
C PRO A 356 -1.59 -2.82 3.45
N CYS A 357 -1.49 -2.25 4.66
CA CYS A 357 -0.71 -1.07 4.95
C CYS A 357 0.08 -1.24 6.24
N VAL A 358 1.38 -0.91 6.21
CA VAL A 358 2.22 -0.91 7.41
C VAL A 358 2.03 0.37 8.25
N ALA A 359 1.65 1.51 7.64
CA ALA A 359 1.37 2.74 8.39
C ALA A 359 0.15 2.60 9.32
N LYS A 360 -0.74 1.65 9.07
CA LYS A 360 -1.88 1.33 9.96
C LYS A 360 -1.42 0.80 11.33
N LYS A 361 -0.24 0.14 11.41
CA LYS A 361 0.40 -0.23 12.69
C LYS A 361 0.75 1.01 13.51
N TYR A 362 1.30 2.05 12.87
CA TYR A 362 1.57 3.33 13.54
C TYR A 362 0.27 4.03 13.96
N GLU A 363 -0.74 4.04 13.09
CA GLU A 363 -2.04 4.64 13.41
C GLU A 363 -2.69 3.99 14.64
N ALA A 364 -2.67 2.66 14.75
CA ALA A 364 -3.16 1.93 15.93
C ALA A 364 -2.38 2.28 17.20
N SER A 365 -1.09 2.58 17.09
CA SER A 365 -0.25 2.95 18.23
C SER A 365 -0.38 4.40 18.70
N ARG A 366 -1.16 5.25 18.00
CA ARG A 366 -1.30 6.67 18.37
C ARG A 366 -2.00 6.81 19.73
N PRO A 367 -1.46 7.59 20.68
CA PRO A 367 -2.01 7.69 22.03
C PRO A 367 -3.52 7.96 22.08
N GLU A 368 -4.00 8.86 21.23
CA GLU A 368 -5.39 9.33 21.13
C GLU A 368 -6.39 8.34 20.49
N MET A 369 -5.96 7.15 20.06
CA MET A 369 -6.85 6.13 19.49
C MET A 369 -7.40 5.22 20.59
N ASP A 370 -8.19 5.82 21.49
CA ASP A 370 -8.72 5.18 22.69
C ASP A 370 -10.07 5.71 23.19
N ASP A 371 -10.91 6.30 22.32
CA ASP A 371 -12.16 6.96 22.71
C ASP A 371 -13.20 6.03 23.38
N SER A 372 -13.07 4.71 23.21
CA SER A 372 -13.87 3.73 23.96
C SER A 372 -13.46 3.57 25.44
N GLY A 373 -12.40 4.26 25.88
CA GLY A 373 -11.69 4.00 27.14
C GLY A 373 -10.67 2.86 27.05
N TYR A 374 -10.60 2.21 25.90
CA TYR A 374 -9.65 1.16 25.56
C TYR A 374 -8.99 1.51 24.23
N ARG A 375 -7.79 0.95 24.00
CA ARG A 375 -7.13 1.01 22.69
C ARG A 375 -8.09 0.54 21.60
N ASP A 376 -8.36 1.39 20.60
CA ASP A 376 -9.33 1.10 19.53
C ASP A 376 -8.92 -0.18 18.77
N VAL A 377 -7.65 -0.28 18.37
CA VAL A 377 -7.09 -1.45 17.69
C VAL A 377 -5.85 -1.94 18.41
N ASP A 378 -5.95 -3.15 18.96
CA ASP A 378 -4.91 -3.77 19.78
C ASP A 378 -3.75 -4.33 18.96
N LEU A 379 -4.02 -4.75 17.71
CA LEU A 379 -3.03 -5.36 16.83
C LEU A 379 -3.34 -5.10 15.36
N VAL A 380 -2.32 -4.88 14.53
CA VAL A 380 -2.48 -4.74 13.08
C VAL A 380 -1.59 -5.74 12.36
N LEU A 381 -2.20 -6.62 11.56
CA LEU A 381 -1.51 -7.60 10.73
C LEU A 381 -1.59 -7.18 9.26
N THR A 382 -0.48 -7.31 8.55
CA THR A 382 -0.44 -7.07 7.10
C THR A 382 -1.04 -8.24 6.32
N THR A 383 -1.40 -8.02 5.05
CA THR A 383 -1.77 -9.10 4.12
C THR A 383 -0.70 -10.21 4.08
N ARG A 384 0.59 -9.84 4.10
CA ARG A 384 1.70 -10.81 4.12
C ARG A 384 1.76 -11.62 5.41
N GLU A 385 1.48 -11.02 6.56
CA GLU A 385 1.45 -11.73 7.85
C GLU A 385 0.32 -12.77 7.88
N ILE A 386 -0.88 -12.42 7.40
CA ILE A 386 -1.98 -13.39 7.24
C ILE A 386 -1.62 -14.47 6.22
N GLY A 387 -0.98 -14.10 5.10
CA GLY A 387 -0.49 -15.05 4.11
C GLY A 387 0.49 -16.07 4.70
N ARG A 388 1.39 -15.64 5.59
CA ARG A 388 2.30 -16.53 6.34
C ARG A 388 1.53 -17.47 7.27
N LEU A 389 0.56 -16.94 8.03
CA LEU A 389 -0.29 -17.74 8.92
C LEU A 389 -1.09 -18.80 8.15
N PHE A 390 -1.64 -18.47 6.99
CA PHE A 390 -2.34 -19.42 6.13
C PHE A 390 -1.43 -20.51 5.54
N ARG A 391 -0.20 -20.15 5.15
CA ARG A 391 0.78 -21.18 4.76
C ARG A 391 1.19 -22.08 5.93
N MET A 392 1.26 -21.50 7.13
CA MET A 392 1.61 -22.23 8.35
C MET A 392 0.49 -23.19 8.81
N SER A 393 -0.77 -22.84 8.58
CA SER A 393 -1.92 -23.67 9.00
C SER A 393 -2.13 -24.91 8.13
N GLY A 394 -1.59 -24.93 6.90
CA GLY A 394 -1.73 -26.07 5.98
C GLY A 394 -3.14 -26.25 5.41
N ILE A 395 -3.98 -25.21 5.46
CA ILE A 395 -5.35 -25.22 4.93
C ILE A 395 -5.34 -25.28 3.40
N ASP A 396 -6.17 -26.17 2.84
CA ASP A 396 -6.49 -26.17 1.40
C ASP A 396 -7.72 -25.29 1.13
N PHE A 397 -7.47 -24.05 0.69
CA PHE A 397 -8.50 -23.07 0.39
C PHE A 397 -9.38 -23.45 -0.80
N THR A 398 -9.01 -24.44 -1.61
CA THR A 398 -9.87 -24.95 -2.69
C THR A 398 -10.93 -25.92 -2.20
N GLN A 399 -10.76 -26.48 -0.99
CA GLN A 399 -11.66 -27.44 -0.37
C GLN A 399 -12.37 -26.90 0.87
N LEU A 400 -11.93 -25.76 1.40
CA LEU A 400 -12.51 -25.16 2.59
C LEU A 400 -13.91 -24.61 2.28
N ALA A 401 -14.90 -25.06 3.05
CA ALA A 401 -16.25 -24.52 2.96
C ALA A 401 -16.29 -23.07 3.42
N GLY A 402 -17.05 -22.24 2.69
CA GLY A 402 -17.25 -20.83 3.04
C GLY A 402 -18.01 -20.64 4.35
N SER A 403 -17.85 -19.47 4.94
CA SER A 403 -18.51 -19.07 6.18
C SER A 403 -18.82 -17.57 6.15
N ASP A 404 -19.99 -17.17 6.66
CA ASP A 404 -20.45 -15.78 6.61
C ASP A 404 -19.74 -14.91 7.65
N PHE A 405 -19.70 -13.60 7.44
CA PHE A 405 -19.28 -12.66 8.48
C PHE A 405 -20.20 -12.72 9.70
N ASP A 406 -19.66 -12.40 10.87
CA ASP A 406 -20.47 -12.21 12.08
C ASP A 406 -21.30 -10.93 11.98
N SER A 407 -22.48 -10.92 12.61
CA SER A 407 -23.43 -9.81 12.51
C SER A 407 -22.99 -8.57 13.27
N TRP A 408 -23.73 -7.48 13.02
CA TRP A 408 -23.66 -6.17 13.66
C TRP A 408 -22.47 -5.29 13.26
N MET A 409 -21.45 -5.81 12.61
CA MET A 409 -20.41 -5.03 11.91
C MET A 409 -19.82 -5.83 10.73
N GLY A 410 -20.64 -6.70 10.13
CA GLY A 410 -20.23 -7.62 9.07
C GLY A 410 -20.79 -7.26 7.70
N ALA A 411 -21.93 -6.58 7.64
CA ALA A 411 -22.55 -6.15 6.40
C ALA A 411 -21.80 -4.94 5.80
N TYR A 412 -21.68 -4.91 4.48
CA TYR A 412 -21.06 -3.80 3.76
C TYR A 412 -21.69 -3.61 2.39
N THR A 413 -21.48 -2.43 1.79
CA THR A 413 -21.90 -2.13 0.42
C THR A 413 -20.73 -2.11 -0.55
N GLY A 414 -21.04 -2.08 -1.85
CA GLY A 414 -20.06 -1.87 -2.91
C GLY A 414 -19.30 -0.55 -2.81
N ALA A 415 -19.88 0.48 -2.15
CA ALA A 415 -19.18 1.72 -1.84
C ALA A 415 -18.03 1.47 -0.85
N GLY A 416 -18.25 0.70 0.21
CA GLY A 416 -17.20 0.26 1.12
C GLY A 416 -16.12 -0.61 0.46
N VAL A 417 -16.46 -1.40 -0.57
CA VAL A 417 -15.49 -2.24 -1.30
C VAL A 417 -14.46 -1.40 -2.05
N ILE A 418 -14.88 -0.33 -2.72
CA ILE A 418 -14.02 0.44 -3.61
C ILE A 418 -13.00 1.33 -2.88
N PHE A 419 -13.14 1.53 -1.56
CA PHE A 419 -12.16 2.24 -0.71
C PHE A 419 -10.71 1.74 -0.89
N GLY A 420 -10.53 0.49 -1.30
CA GLY A 420 -9.21 -0.08 -1.55
C GLY A 420 -8.46 0.59 -2.71
N ALA A 421 -9.16 1.20 -3.66
CA ALA A 421 -8.60 1.83 -4.86
C ALA A 421 -8.51 3.35 -4.73
N SER A 422 -7.52 3.97 -5.38
CA SER A 422 -7.46 5.43 -5.49
C SER A 422 -8.68 5.96 -6.25
N GLY A 423 -9.37 6.92 -5.65
CA GLY A 423 -10.64 7.48 -6.11
C GLY A 423 -11.87 6.77 -5.58
N GLY A 424 -11.70 5.63 -4.90
CA GLY A 424 -12.83 4.87 -4.38
C GLY A 424 -13.50 5.52 -3.18
N VAL A 425 -12.75 6.24 -2.33
CA VAL A 425 -13.33 6.98 -1.20
C VAL A 425 -14.16 8.14 -1.73
N MET A 426 -13.63 8.87 -2.70
CA MET A 426 -14.32 9.94 -3.42
C MET A 426 -15.58 9.40 -4.10
N GLU A 427 -15.48 8.34 -4.91
CA GLU A 427 -16.66 7.74 -5.57
C GLU A 427 -17.72 7.31 -4.56
N ALA A 428 -17.33 6.69 -3.45
CA ALA A 428 -18.25 6.29 -2.38
C ALA A 428 -18.91 7.49 -1.70
N ALA A 429 -18.16 8.58 -1.44
CA ALA A 429 -18.68 9.82 -0.89
C ALA A 429 -19.72 10.46 -1.82
N LEU A 430 -19.40 10.58 -3.12
CA LEU A 430 -20.30 11.18 -4.10
C LEU A 430 -21.62 10.40 -4.23
N ARG A 431 -21.57 9.05 -4.18
CA ARG A 431 -22.78 8.20 -4.22
C ARG A 431 -23.77 8.53 -3.10
N THR A 432 -23.26 8.86 -1.91
CA THR A 432 -24.09 9.15 -0.73
C THR A 432 -24.50 10.62 -0.69
N VAL A 433 -23.53 11.53 -0.82
CA VAL A 433 -23.74 12.98 -0.76
C VAL A 433 -24.75 13.45 -1.81
N TYR A 434 -24.70 12.89 -3.02
CA TYR A 434 -25.66 13.25 -4.06
C TYR A 434 -27.12 13.03 -3.62
N GLU A 435 -27.45 11.85 -3.07
CA GLU A 435 -28.82 11.56 -2.67
C GLU A 435 -29.24 12.33 -1.42
N VAL A 436 -28.31 12.56 -0.49
CA VAL A 436 -28.56 13.37 0.72
C VAL A 436 -28.92 14.81 0.35
N VAL A 437 -28.20 15.42 -0.60
CA VAL A 437 -28.44 16.82 -1.00
C VAL A 437 -29.65 16.96 -1.92
N THR A 438 -29.77 16.09 -2.92
CA THR A 438 -30.82 16.22 -3.93
C THR A 438 -32.17 15.67 -3.49
N GLY A 439 -32.18 14.72 -2.53
CA GLY A 439 -33.35 13.92 -2.21
C GLY A 439 -33.77 12.96 -3.34
N GLU A 440 -33.00 12.90 -4.43
CA GLU A 440 -33.26 12.06 -5.59
C GLU A 440 -32.41 10.80 -5.59
N THR A 441 -32.94 9.71 -6.14
CA THR A 441 -32.17 8.47 -6.28
C THR A 441 -31.18 8.57 -7.44
N LEU A 442 -29.89 8.47 -7.13
CA LEU A 442 -28.80 8.39 -8.09
C LEU A 442 -28.93 7.09 -8.91
N GLN A 443 -29.24 7.22 -10.19
CA GLN A 443 -29.48 6.08 -11.10
C GLN A 443 -28.17 5.40 -11.51
N ASP A 444 -27.16 6.19 -11.89
CA ASP A 444 -25.82 5.68 -12.21
C ASP A 444 -24.84 6.01 -11.09
N VAL A 445 -24.37 4.96 -10.42
CA VAL A 445 -23.44 5.07 -9.29
C VAL A 445 -21.97 5.08 -9.73
N ASN A 446 -21.68 4.94 -11.04
CA ASN A 446 -20.33 4.77 -11.54
C ASN A 446 -19.68 6.11 -11.89
N PHE A 447 -18.87 6.64 -10.97
CA PHE A 447 -18.07 7.84 -11.21
C PHE A 447 -16.73 7.49 -11.85
N THR A 448 -16.75 7.01 -13.09
CA THR A 448 -15.56 6.45 -13.78
C THR A 448 -14.39 7.42 -13.90
N VAL A 449 -14.65 8.73 -13.92
CA VAL A 449 -13.62 9.80 -13.89
C VAL A 449 -12.72 9.75 -12.66
N THR A 450 -13.19 9.18 -11.56
CA THR A 450 -12.41 9.05 -10.32
C THR A 450 -11.51 7.80 -10.31
N ARG A 451 -11.75 6.85 -11.22
CA ARG A 451 -11.08 5.54 -11.23
C ARG A 451 -9.72 5.61 -11.92
N GLY A 452 -8.93 4.55 -11.78
CA GLY A 452 -7.62 4.43 -12.44
C GLY A 452 -6.43 4.82 -11.57
N ILE A 453 -5.23 4.76 -12.17
CA ILE A 453 -3.92 4.92 -11.50
C ILE A 453 -3.21 6.21 -11.89
N GLU A 454 -3.87 7.08 -12.65
CA GLU A 454 -3.40 8.41 -13.04
C GLU A 454 -3.05 9.24 -11.79
N GLY A 455 -2.09 10.15 -11.92
CA GLY A 455 -1.49 10.84 -10.78
C GLY A 455 -2.44 11.79 -10.05
N ILE A 456 -3.07 12.70 -10.80
CA ILE A 456 -4.13 13.59 -10.32
C ILE A 456 -5.33 13.37 -11.23
N LYS A 457 -6.50 13.17 -10.63
CA LYS A 457 -7.79 13.07 -11.31
C LYS A 457 -8.70 14.16 -10.76
N GLU A 458 -9.52 14.73 -11.62
CA GLU A 458 -10.36 15.89 -11.29
C GLU A 458 -11.76 15.69 -11.85
N ALA A 459 -12.75 16.18 -11.13
CA ALA A 459 -14.12 16.21 -11.62
C ALA A 459 -14.91 17.36 -10.98
N GLU A 460 -16.03 17.70 -11.60
CA GLU A 460 -17.02 18.64 -11.06
C GLU A 460 -18.36 17.92 -10.99
N LEU A 461 -19.08 18.08 -9.89
CA LEU A 461 -20.41 17.53 -9.69
C LEU A 461 -21.38 18.65 -9.33
N ASP A 462 -22.55 18.66 -9.97
CA ASP A 462 -23.63 19.55 -9.56
C ASP A 462 -24.48 18.89 -8.46
N LEU A 463 -24.48 19.50 -7.27
CA LEU A 463 -25.30 19.09 -6.14
C LEU A 463 -26.43 20.11 -5.97
N ALA A 464 -27.55 19.86 -6.65
CA ALA A 464 -28.74 20.71 -6.61
C ALA A 464 -28.47 22.20 -6.92
N GLY A 465 -27.65 22.48 -7.92
CA GLY A 465 -27.28 23.84 -8.35
C GLY A 465 -25.98 24.38 -7.73
N THR A 466 -25.35 23.63 -6.81
CA THR A 466 -24.03 23.94 -6.25
C THR A 466 -22.97 23.08 -6.92
N THR A 467 -22.09 23.69 -7.72
CA THR A 467 -20.98 22.98 -8.38
C THR A 467 -19.85 22.68 -7.39
N VAL A 468 -19.71 21.42 -7.01
CA VAL A 468 -18.62 20.91 -6.17
C VAL A 468 -17.49 20.39 -7.04
N LYS A 469 -16.34 21.06 -6.95
CA LYS A 469 -15.09 20.65 -7.60
C LYS A 469 -14.29 19.73 -6.70
N ILE A 470 -13.85 18.60 -7.25
CA ILE A 470 -13.11 17.56 -6.52
C ILE A 470 -11.79 17.22 -7.19
N ALA A 471 -10.83 16.75 -6.38
CA ALA A 471 -9.60 16.16 -6.89
C ALA A 471 -9.24 14.87 -6.15
N ILE A 472 -8.50 14.00 -6.81
CA ILE A 472 -7.93 12.77 -6.25
C ILE A 472 -6.43 12.77 -6.54
N ALA A 473 -5.61 12.74 -5.48
CA ALA A 473 -4.18 12.51 -5.59
C ALA A 473 -3.84 11.04 -5.34
N ASN A 474 -3.34 10.39 -6.39
CA ASN A 474 -2.82 9.04 -6.32
C ASN A 474 -1.30 9.06 -6.04
N GLY A 475 -0.92 8.96 -4.77
CA GLY A 475 0.47 9.01 -4.33
C GLY A 475 0.91 10.39 -3.83
N LEU A 476 1.84 10.40 -2.88
CA LEU A 476 2.24 11.60 -2.15
C LEU A 476 2.96 12.66 -3.00
N SER A 477 3.62 12.30 -4.11
CA SER A 477 4.18 13.29 -5.02
C SER A 477 3.10 14.14 -5.70
N ASN A 478 1.94 13.54 -5.98
CA ASN A 478 0.78 14.23 -6.54
C ASN A 478 0.03 15.01 -5.45
N ALA A 479 -0.03 14.47 -4.23
CA ALA A 479 -0.56 15.18 -3.08
C ALA A 479 0.19 16.49 -2.83
N ARG A 480 1.53 16.48 -2.92
CA ARG A 480 2.38 17.67 -2.80
C ARG A 480 1.93 18.80 -3.75
N ILE A 481 1.62 18.47 -5.00
CA ILE A 481 1.16 19.45 -6.00
C ILE A 481 -0.15 20.11 -5.56
N LEU A 482 -1.14 19.31 -5.17
CA LEU A 482 -2.44 19.84 -4.72
C LEU A 482 -2.29 20.63 -3.41
N MET A 483 -1.47 20.16 -2.48
CA MET A 483 -1.25 20.83 -1.20
C MET A 483 -0.55 22.18 -1.35
N ASP A 484 0.41 22.29 -2.27
CA ASP A 484 1.05 23.56 -2.57
C ASP A 484 0.05 24.55 -3.21
N GLN A 485 -0.87 24.08 -4.07
CA GLN A 485 -1.96 24.91 -4.60
C GLN A 485 -2.89 25.41 -3.49
N VAL A 486 -3.24 24.55 -2.53
CA VAL A 486 -4.09 24.95 -1.39
C VAL A 486 -3.38 25.98 -0.52
N ARG A 487 -2.12 25.73 -0.15
CA ARG A 487 -1.30 26.67 0.65
C ARG A 487 -1.17 28.04 -0.02
N ASN A 488 -1.07 28.08 -1.34
CA ASN A 488 -0.95 29.31 -2.10
C ASN A 488 -2.30 30.04 -2.33
N GLY A 489 -3.43 29.45 -1.91
CA GLY A 489 -4.75 30.00 -2.18
C GLY A 489 -5.20 29.88 -3.64
N GLU A 490 -4.59 28.98 -4.41
CA GLU A 490 -4.82 28.77 -5.84
C GLU A 490 -5.74 27.57 -6.12
N SER A 491 -6.01 26.73 -5.12
CA SER A 491 -6.82 25.52 -5.27
C SER A 491 -8.28 25.84 -5.59
N PRO A 492 -8.84 25.32 -6.70
CA PRO A 492 -10.25 25.49 -7.03
C PRO A 492 -11.17 24.44 -6.36
N TYR A 493 -10.61 23.45 -5.68
CA TYR A 493 -11.35 22.31 -5.18
C TYR A 493 -12.04 22.59 -3.84
N HIS A 494 -13.09 21.82 -3.57
CA HIS A 494 -13.81 21.81 -2.29
C HIS A 494 -13.52 20.53 -1.50
N PHE A 495 -13.27 19.41 -2.19
CA PHE A 495 -12.97 18.13 -1.56
C PHE A 495 -11.84 17.40 -2.31
N ILE A 496 -10.83 16.94 -1.58
CA ILE A 496 -9.66 16.29 -2.17
C ILE A 496 -9.42 14.95 -1.46
N GLU A 497 -9.48 13.86 -2.22
CA GLU A 497 -9.02 12.54 -1.77
C GLU A 497 -7.51 12.42 -1.93
N ILE A 498 -6.82 11.99 -0.88
CA ILE A 498 -5.38 11.74 -0.93
C ILE A 498 -5.05 10.34 -0.42
N MET A 499 -4.52 9.52 -1.33
CA MET A 499 -3.98 8.21 -1.01
C MET A 499 -2.46 8.23 -1.09
N ALA A 500 -1.78 7.82 -0.02
CA ALA A 500 -0.32 7.87 0.00
C ALA A 500 0.34 6.90 -1.01
N CYS A 501 -0.27 5.75 -1.22
CA CYS A 501 0.28 4.69 -2.05
C CYS A 501 -0.28 4.76 -3.48
N PRO A 502 0.55 4.60 -4.54
CA PRO A 502 0.04 4.57 -5.90
C PRO A 502 -0.90 3.37 -6.09
N GLY A 503 -2.08 3.61 -6.66
CA GLY A 503 -3.19 2.68 -6.77
C GLY A 503 -4.10 2.62 -5.53
N GLY A 504 -3.86 3.45 -4.52
CA GLY A 504 -4.57 3.39 -3.24
C GLY A 504 -4.05 2.28 -2.32
N CYS A 505 -4.89 1.83 -1.40
CA CYS A 505 -4.58 0.76 -0.45
C CYS A 505 -4.20 -0.57 -1.12
N ILE A 506 -4.68 -0.82 -2.34
CA ILE A 506 -4.27 -1.94 -3.21
C ILE A 506 -2.76 -1.99 -3.48
N GLY A 507 -2.11 -0.83 -3.53
CA GLY A 507 -0.66 -0.69 -3.63
C GLY A 507 0.05 -0.53 -2.29
N GLY A 508 -0.64 -0.72 -1.17
CA GLY A 508 -0.15 -0.46 0.18
C GLY A 508 1.07 -1.29 0.57
N GLY A 509 1.92 -0.75 1.46
CA GLY A 509 3.19 -1.37 1.85
C GLY A 509 3.11 -2.73 2.55
N GLY A 510 1.91 -3.18 2.96
CA GLY A 510 1.63 -4.48 3.58
C GLY A 510 1.12 -5.57 2.61
N GLN A 511 0.91 -5.24 1.35
CA GLN A 511 0.40 -6.17 0.33
C GLN A 511 1.44 -7.19 -0.15
N PRO A 512 1.04 -8.30 -0.81
CA PRO A 512 1.99 -9.21 -1.47
C PRO A 512 2.97 -8.42 -2.34
N ILE A 513 4.26 -8.78 -2.28
CA ILE A 513 5.34 -8.04 -2.95
C ILE A 513 5.11 -8.07 -4.47
N THR A 514 4.95 -6.89 -5.08
CA THR A 514 4.78 -6.77 -6.53
C THR A 514 5.98 -6.10 -7.18
N LYS A 515 6.25 -6.46 -8.44
CA LYS A 515 7.38 -5.92 -9.23
C LYS A 515 7.03 -4.64 -9.99
N ALA A 516 5.73 -4.36 -10.18
CA ALA A 516 5.27 -3.27 -11.02
C ALA A 516 3.85 -2.80 -10.68
N ASN A 517 3.50 -1.60 -11.14
CA ASN A 517 2.17 -1.00 -11.08
C ASN A 517 1.12 -1.79 -11.87
N THR A 518 1.51 -2.60 -12.87
CA THR A 518 0.57 -3.44 -13.63
C THR A 518 -0.25 -4.37 -12.72
N LYS A 519 0.38 -4.94 -11.69
CA LYS A 519 -0.31 -5.78 -10.69
C LYS A 519 -1.29 -4.96 -9.83
N ARG A 520 -1.02 -3.67 -9.60
CA ARG A 520 -1.92 -2.77 -8.87
C ARG A 520 -3.16 -2.46 -9.70
N VAL A 521 -3.01 -2.27 -11.01
CA VAL A 521 -4.13 -2.09 -11.95
C VAL A 521 -5.03 -3.34 -11.95
N GLU A 522 -4.44 -4.53 -12.06
CA GLU A 522 -5.18 -5.80 -11.99
C GLU A 522 -6.01 -5.92 -10.70
N ARG A 523 -5.44 -5.58 -9.54
CA ARG A 523 -6.16 -5.55 -8.27
C ARG A 523 -7.27 -4.51 -8.22
N ILE A 524 -7.08 -3.33 -8.83
CA ILE A 524 -8.12 -2.28 -8.95
C ILE A 524 -9.31 -2.80 -9.75
N GLU A 525 -9.05 -3.43 -10.90
CA GLU A 525 -10.10 -4.03 -11.75
C GLU A 525 -10.93 -5.05 -10.97
N LYS A 526 -10.29 -5.89 -10.15
CA LYS A 526 -10.99 -6.89 -9.32
C LYS A 526 -11.88 -6.27 -8.24
N ILE A 527 -11.44 -5.17 -7.62
CA ILE A 527 -12.25 -4.47 -6.61
C ILE A 527 -13.52 -3.87 -7.24
N TYR A 528 -13.42 -3.25 -8.41
CA TYR A 528 -14.60 -2.68 -9.10
C TYR A 528 -15.52 -3.76 -9.65
N ALA A 529 -14.97 -4.88 -10.15
CA ALA A 529 -15.76 -6.02 -10.58
C ALA A 529 -16.57 -6.67 -9.44
N GLU A 530 -16.13 -6.49 -8.18
CA GLU A 530 -16.90 -6.91 -7.01
C GLU A 530 -18.02 -5.93 -6.67
N ASP A 531 -17.72 -4.62 -6.59
CA ASP A 531 -18.72 -3.57 -6.39
C ASP A 531 -19.88 -3.69 -7.39
N GLU A 532 -19.59 -3.94 -8.67
CA GLU A 532 -20.60 -4.14 -9.71
C GLU A 532 -21.55 -5.33 -9.46
N LYS A 533 -21.09 -6.36 -8.73
CA LYS A 533 -21.88 -7.55 -8.40
C LYS A 533 -22.67 -7.39 -7.10
N MET A 534 -22.40 -6.35 -6.31
CA MET A 534 -23.05 -6.18 -5.01
C MET A 534 -24.49 -5.67 -5.17
N PRO A 535 -25.44 -6.21 -4.39
CA PRO A 535 -26.83 -5.75 -4.43
C PRO A 535 -26.99 -4.33 -3.87
N LEU A 536 -26.17 -3.96 -2.88
CA LEU A 536 -26.14 -2.64 -2.27
C LEU A 536 -24.81 -1.98 -2.62
N ARG A 537 -24.85 -0.79 -3.21
CA ARG A 537 -23.65 -0.08 -3.72
C ARG A 537 -23.52 1.34 -3.18
N LYS A 538 -24.32 1.72 -2.18
CA LYS A 538 -24.35 3.05 -1.57
C LYS A 538 -24.29 2.90 -0.06
N SER A 539 -23.38 3.63 0.59
CA SER A 539 -23.07 3.46 2.02
C SER A 539 -24.28 3.61 2.93
N HIS A 540 -25.12 4.62 2.68
CA HIS A 540 -26.36 4.89 3.43
C HIS A 540 -27.44 3.81 3.25
N GLN A 541 -27.24 2.83 2.37
CA GLN A 541 -28.15 1.69 2.19
C GLN A 541 -27.73 0.46 3.01
N ASN A 542 -26.56 0.48 3.66
CA ASN A 542 -26.12 -0.62 4.50
C ASN A 542 -27.11 -0.84 5.67
N PRO A 543 -27.74 -2.02 5.79
CA PRO A 543 -28.76 -2.26 6.80
C PRO A 543 -28.21 -2.23 8.23
N GLU A 544 -26.98 -2.71 8.47
CA GLU A 544 -26.39 -2.69 9.81
C GLU A 544 -25.95 -1.27 10.21
N VAL A 545 -25.51 -0.44 9.25
CA VAL A 545 -25.17 0.97 9.52
C VAL A 545 -26.42 1.76 9.88
N LYS A 546 -27.56 1.50 9.22
CA LYS A 546 -28.84 2.12 9.61
C LYS A 546 -29.21 1.78 11.05
N VAL A 547 -29.14 0.52 11.42
CA VAL A 547 -29.41 0.09 12.81
C VAL A 547 -28.46 0.75 13.80
N LEU A 548 -27.17 0.86 13.46
CA LEU A 548 -26.18 1.55 14.29
C LEU A 548 -26.57 3.02 14.54
N TYR A 549 -27.00 3.75 13.52
CA TYR A 549 -27.50 5.12 13.72
C TYR A 549 -28.83 5.13 14.46
N ASP A 550 -29.82 4.33 14.08
CA ASP A 550 -31.15 4.35 14.71
C ASP A 550 -31.08 4.07 16.22
N GLU A 551 -30.23 3.12 16.64
CA GLU A 551 -30.21 2.62 18.01
C GLU A 551 -29.08 3.17 18.89
N PHE A 552 -27.95 3.59 18.31
CA PHE A 552 -26.74 3.87 19.09
C PHE A 552 -26.11 5.25 18.83
N LEU A 553 -25.89 5.65 17.57
CA LEU A 553 -25.24 6.93 17.23
C LEU A 553 -26.23 8.09 17.01
N HIS A 554 -27.47 7.77 16.67
CA HIS A 554 -28.61 8.65 16.35
C HIS A 554 -28.47 9.47 15.06
N GLU A 555 -27.41 10.27 14.92
CA GLU A 555 -27.20 11.11 13.74
C GLU A 555 -25.72 11.28 13.40
N PRO A 556 -25.35 11.41 12.11
CA PRO A 556 -24.00 11.81 11.72
C PRO A 556 -23.66 13.18 12.29
N LEU A 557 -22.40 13.37 12.69
CA LEU A 557 -21.88 14.57 13.36
C LEU A 557 -22.58 14.94 14.69
N GLY A 558 -23.39 14.04 15.25
CA GLY A 558 -23.98 14.20 16.57
C GLY A 558 -22.97 14.02 17.70
N GLU A 559 -23.35 14.30 18.95
CA GLU A 559 -22.45 14.25 20.12
C GLU A 559 -21.72 12.89 20.23
N LYS A 560 -22.46 11.79 20.14
CA LYS A 560 -21.92 10.43 20.31
C LYS A 560 -21.14 9.92 19.11
N SER A 561 -21.55 10.27 17.88
CA SER A 561 -20.76 9.93 16.69
C SER A 561 -19.46 10.73 16.68
N HIS A 562 -19.50 12.02 17.05
CA HIS A 562 -18.32 12.86 17.14
C HIS A 562 -17.35 12.40 18.23
N GLU A 563 -17.85 11.93 19.38
CA GLU A 563 -17.01 11.35 20.45
C GLU A 563 -16.26 10.09 19.99
N LEU A 564 -16.95 9.15 19.33
CA LEU A 564 -16.37 7.84 19.04
C LEU A 564 -15.64 7.76 17.69
N LEU A 565 -16.10 8.54 16.71
CA LEU A 565 -15.76 8.38 15.30
C LEU A 565 -14.91 9.52 14.73
N HIS A 566 -14.63 10.57 15.50
CA HIS A 566 -13.82 11.69 15.07
C HIS A 566 -12.52 11.78 15.88
N THR A 567 -11.55 12.50 15.35
CA THR A 567 -10.21 12.68 15.92
C THR A 567 -9.67 14.04 15.49
N HIS A 568 -8.57 14.44 16.11
CA HIS A 568 -7.78 15.60 15.71
C HIS A 568 -6.36 15.18 15.33
N TYR A 569 -5.66 16.06 14.62
CA TYR A 569 -4.28 15.85 14.17
C TYR A 569 -3.38 16.95 14.72
N HIS A 570 -2.08 16.67 14.81
CA HIS A 570 -1.12 17.60 15.39
C HIS A 570 0.16 17.67 14.55
N ALA A 571 0.75 18.86 14.51
CA ALA A 571 2.00 19.09 13.79
C ALA A 571 3.12 18.17 14.34
N LYS A 572 3.81 17.49 13.42
CA LYS A 572 5.03 16.76 13.74
C LYS A 572 6.22 17.68 13.62
N ASN A 573 6.72 18.15 14.77
CA ASN A 573 7.93 18.95 14.87
C ASN A 573 9.19 18.10 14.61
N LYS A 574 9.32 17.52 13.41
CA LYS A 574 10.54 16.82 13.01
C LYS A 574 11.64 17.86 12.85
N LYS A 575 12.67 17.77 13.69
CA LYS A 575 13.77 18.74 13.80
C LYS A 575 14.57 18.94 12.50
N TYR A 576 14.45 18.04 11.53
CA TYR A 576 15.33 17.95 10.35
C TYR A 576 14.55 17.73 9.04
N LEU A 577 13.59 18.62 8.76
CA LEU A 577 12.83 18.64 7.52
C LEU A 577 13.54 19.36 6.37
#